data_AF-A0A9D0ZQY5-F1
#
_entry.id   AF-A0A9D0ZQY5-F1
#
_cell.length_a   1.000
_cell.length_b   1.000
_cell.length_c   1.000
_cell.angle_alpha   90.00
_cell.angle_beta   90.00
_cell.angle_gamma   90.00
#
_symmetry.space_group_name_H-M   'P 1'
#
loop_
_entity.id
_entity.type
_entity.pdbx_description
1 polymer ?
#
loop_
_entity_poly.entity_id
_entity_poly.type
_entity_poly.pdbx_seq_one_letter_code
_entity_poly.pdbx_strand_id
1 'polypeptide(L)' 'MSKNSNEIQLDVIPIHKNEMYPTKKEIWHFRNENLNNISKDIVINYILNEIKNKFWDYDVVIVLEKGKVIEIIK' A
#
# COMPACT_ATOMS: atom_id res chain seq x y z
N MET A 1 6.81 20.43 20.59
CA MET A 1 6.62 18.98 20.76
C MET A 1 6.63 18.35 19.38
N SER A 2 7.68 17.62 19.01
CA SER A 2 7.68 16.83 17.76
C SER A 2 6.60 15.77 17.88
N LYS A 3 5.54 15.88 17.06
CA LYS A 3 4.63 14.76 16.82
C LYS A 3 5.47 13.68 16.14
N ASN A 4 5.93 12.69 16.90
CA ASN A 4 6.31 11.41 16.30
C ASN A 4 5.02 10.77 15.80
N SER A 5 4.55 11.24 14.64
CA SER A 5 3.45 10.61 13.94
C SER A 5 3.98 9.28 13.40
N ASN A 6 3.73 8.20 14.15
CA ASN A 6 3.79 6.83 13.67
C ASN A 6 2.64 6.62 12.67
N GLU A 7 2.68 7.40 11.59
CA GLU A 7 1.71 7.37 10.53
C GLU A 7 2.25 6.50 9.40
N ILE A 8 1.43 5.54 8.99
CA ILE A 8 1.66 4.76 7.78
C ILE A 8 0.84 5.37 6.66
N GLN A 9 1.51 5.68 5.55
CA GLN A 9 0.87 6.04 4.29
C GLN A 9 1.41 5.11 3.21
N LEU A 10 0.54 4.27 2.66
CA LEU A 10 0.84 3.38 1.55
C LEU A 10 0.08 3.80 0.30
N ASP A 11 0.78 3.85 -0.83
CA ASP A 11 0.17 4.01 -2.14
C ASP A 11 0.23 2.65 -2.86
N VAL A 12 -0.89 2.20 -3.41
CA VAL A 12 -1.02 0.90 -4.05
C VAL A 12 -1.38 1.12 -5.50
N ILE A 13 -0.57 0.54 -6.38
CA ILE A 13 -0.64 0.70 -7.82
C ILE A 13 -0.90 -0.68 -8.44
N PRO A 14 -2.17 -1.03 -8.72
CA PRO A 14 -2.51 -2.27 -9.38
C PRO A 14 -2.33 -2.12 -10.91
N ILE A 15 -1.88 -3.18 -11.59
CA ILE A 15 -1.53 -3.17 -13.02
C ILE A 15 -2.09 -4.43 -13.69
N HIS A 16 -2.92 -4.26 -14.72
CA HIS A 16 -3.34 -5.37 -15.59
C HIS A 16 -2.35 -5.60 -16.74
N LYS A 17 -2.22 -6.86 -17.19
CA LYS A 17 -1.59 -7.20 -18.46
C LYS A 17 -2.33 -6.45 -19.56
N ASN A 18 -1.56 -5.75 -20.39
CA ASN A 18 -1.99 -4.92 -21.52
C ASN A 18 -2.38 -3.48 -21.16
N GLU A 19 -2.30 -3.05 -19.91
CA GLU A 19 -2.32 -1.63 -19.58
C GLU A 19 -0.91 -1.03 -19.66
N MET A 20 -0.78 0.09 -20.37
CA MET A 20 0.51 0.77 -20.55
C MET A 20 0.98 1.40 -19.23
N TYR A 21 0.05 2.02 -18.48
CA TYR A 21 0.25 2.56 -17.14
C TYR A 21 -1.10 2.70 -16.42
N PRO A 22 -1.17 2.45 -15.10
CA PRO A 22 -2.36 2.74 -14.32
C PRO A 22 -2.63 4.25 -14.31
N THR A 23 -3.89 4.62 -14.47
CA THR A 23 -4.30 6.02 -14.41
C THR A 23 -4.25 6.51 -12.96
N LYS A 24 -4.06 7.83 -12.75
CA LYS A 24 -4.03 8.40 -11.39
C LYS A 24 -5.27 8.07 -10.54
N LYS A 25 -6.40 7.73 -11.18
CA LYS A 25 -7.64 7.35 -10.50
C LYS A 25 -7.59 5.97 -9.86
N GLU A 26 -6.63 5.14 -10.26
CA GLU A 26 -6.47 3.75 -9.83
C GLU A 26 -5.41 3.58 -8.75
N ILE A 27 -4.74 4.67 -8.36
CA ILE A 27 -3.82 4.67 -7.22
C ILE A 27 -4.64 4.69 -5.94
N TRP A 28 -4.50 3.66 -5.13
CA TRP A 28 -5.19 3.54 -3.86
C TRP A 28 -4.31 4.04 -2.72
N HIS A 29 -4.85 4.94 -1.91
CA HIS A 29 -4.14 5.53 -0.78
C HIS A 29 -4.66 4.91 0.53
N PHE A 30 -3.78 4.24 1.26
CA PHE A 30 -4.06 3.71 2.59
C PHE A 30 -3.33 4.57 3.62
N ARG A 31 -4.08 5.09 4.60
CA ARG A 31 -3.54 5.92 5.67
C ARG A 31 -3.98 5.38 7.01
N ASN A 32 -3.03 5.19 7.92
CA ASN A 32 -3.32 4.87 9.31
C ASN A 32 -2.63 5.90 10.22
N GLU A 33 -3.44 6.74 10.84
CA GLU A 33 -2.97 7.91 11.61
C GLU A 33 -2.78 7.62 13.11
N ASN A 34 -3.14 6.44 13.62
CA ASN A 34 -3.08 6.13 15.06
C ASN A 34 -2.61 4.69 15.32
N LEU A 35 -1.31 4.44 15.17
CA LEU A 35 -0.67 3.21 15.62
C LEU A 35 -0.44 3.23 17.14
N ASN A 36 -1.50 3.06 17.93
CA ASN A 36 -1.36 2.90 19.38
C ASN A 36 -0.87 1.49 19.69
N ASN A 37 0.36 1.34 20.17
CA ASN A 37 0.98 0.08 20.64
C ASN A 37 1.10 -1.07 19.61
N ILE A 38 0.85 -0.83 18.31
CA ILE A 38 1.01 -1.84 17.27
C ILE A 38 2.27 -1.54 16.47
N SER A 39 3.10 -2.56 16.24
CA SER A 39 4.28 -2.43 15.37
C SER A 39 3.85 -2.06 13.95
N LYS A 40 4.60 -1.16 13.34
CA LYS A 40 4.45 -0.76 11.95
C LYS A 40 4.42 -1.97 11.01
N ASP A 41 5.27 -2.97 11.25
CA ASP A 41 5.37 -4.18 10.42
C ASP A 41 4.09 -5.02 10.44
N ILE A 42 3.41 -5.08 11.60
CA ILE A 42 2.15 -5.81 11.74
C ILE A 42 1.06 -5.14 10.89
N VAL A 43 1.00 -3.80 10.92
CA VAL A 43 0.02 -3.05 10.14
C VAL A 43 0.32 -3.12 8.64
N ILE A 44 1.58 -3.04 8.24
CA ILE A 44 1.97 -3.25 6.84
C ILE A 44 1.56 -4.66 6.40
N ASN A 45 1.86 -5.70 7.16
CA ASN A 45 1.48 -7.07 6.81
C ASN A 45 -0.03 -7.27 6.70
N TYR A 46 -0.80 -6.66 7.60
CA TYR A 46 -2.26 -6.67 7.52
C TYR A 46 -2.74 -6.01 6.22
N ILE A 47 -2.25 -4.81 5.91
CA ILE A 47 -2.63 -4.10 4.69
C ILE A 47 -2.20 -4.87 3.44
N LEU A 48 -1.00 -5.46 3.41
CA LEU A 48 -0.54 -6.31 2.31
C LEU A 48 -1.47 -7.51 2.09
N ASN A 49 -2.00 -8.11 3.16
CA ASN A 49 -2.95 -9.20 3.04
C ASN A 49 -4.30 -8.74 2.47
N GLU A 50 -4.80 -7.58 2.91
CA GLU A 50 -6.00 -6.96 2.34
C GLU A 50 -5.81 -6.62 0.85
N ILE A 51 -4.65 -6.07 0.46
CA ILE A 51 -4.29 -5.76 -0.93
C ILE A 51 -4.31 -7.05 -1.78
N LYS A 52 -3.68 -8.13 -1.31
CA LYS A 52 -3.67 -9.42 -2.02
C LYS A 52 -5.09 -9.93 -2.30
N ASN A 53 -5.98 -9.83 -1.32
CA ASN A 53 -7.36 -10.27 -1.47
C ASN A 53 -8.17 -9.33 -2.38
N LYS A 54 -7.90 -8.03 -2.35
CA LYS A 54 -8.66 -7.03 -3.11
C LYS A 54 -8.28 -6.99 -4.59
N PHE A 55 -7.00 -7.18 -4.90
CA PHE A 55 -6.44 -7.07 -6.25
C PHE A 55 -5.94 -8.42 -6.76
N TRP A 56 -6.62 -9.51 -6.37
CA TRP A 56 -6.25 -10.88 -6.72
C TRP A 56 -6.32 -11.16 -8.23
N ASP A 57 -7.07 -10.35 -8.96
CA ASP A 57 -7.30 -10.42 -10.40
C ASP A 57 -6.35 -9.53 -11.23
N TYR A 58 -5.45 -8.80 -10.56
CA TYR A 58 -4.41 -7.99 -11.21
C TYR A 58 -3.13 -8.79 -11.38
N ASP A 59 -2.40 -8.53 -12.48
CA ASP A 59 -1.16 -9.25 -12.78
C ASP A 59 0.00 -8.80 -11.90
N VAL A 60 0.03 -7.52 -11.52
CA VAL A 60 1.05 -6.96 -10.64
C VAL A 60 0.41 -5.91 -9.75
N VAL A 61 0.78 -5.89 -8.47
CA VAL A 61 0.45 -4.80 -7.56
C VAL A 61 1.73 -4.27 -6.92
N ILE A 62 2.00 -2.98 -7.13
CA ILE A 62 3.16 -2.29 -6.55
C ILE A 62 2.69 -1.54 -5.31
N VAL A 63 3.35 -1.79 -4.18
CA VAL A 63 3.06 -1.11 -2.92
C VAL A 63 4.21 -0.16 -2.57
N LEU A 64 3.87 1.10 -2.36
CA LEU A 64 4.79 2.18 -2.05
C LEU A 64 4.56 2.69 -0.63
N GLU A 65 5.61 3.00 0.10
CA GLU A 65 5.54 3.82 1.31
C GLU A 65 6.34 5.11 1.09
N LYS A 66 5.67 6.27 1.19
CA LYS A 66 6.31 7.60 1.02
C LYS A 66 7.17 7.68 -0.27
N GLY A 67 6.66 7.11 -1.37
CA GLY A 67 7.32 7.08 -2.68
C GLY A 67 8.39 5.99 -2.88
N LYS A 68 8.65 5.13 -1.88
CA LYS A 68 9.59 4.01 -2.00
C LYS A 68 8.84 2.69 -2.17
N VAL A 69 9.26 1.85 -3.12
CA VAL A 69 8.69 0.50 -3.28
C VAL A 69 9.05 -0.33 -2.05
N ILE A 70 8.03 -0.88 -1.40
CA ILE A 70 8.20 -1.79 -0.25
C ILE A 70 7.82 -3.23 -0.59
N GLU A 71 6.95 -3.44 -1.58
CA GLU A 71 6.50 -4.77 -1.99
C GLU A 71 6.02 -4.77 -3.45
N ILE A 72 6.24 -5.89 -4.15
CA ILE A 72 5.66 -6.15 -5.49
C ILE A 72 4.98 -7.51 -5.44
N ILE A 73 3.66 -7.50 -5.54
CA ILE A 73 2.82 -8.70 -5.56
C ILE A 73 2.59 -9.10 -7.02
N LYS A 74 2.73 -10.39 -7.33
CA LYS A 74 2.49 -11.00 -8.64
C LYS A 74 1.64 -12.26 -8.48
#